data_AF-A0A3D4JXF6-F1
#
_entry.id   AF-A0A3D4JXF6-F1
#
_cell.length_a   1.000
_cell.length_b   1.000
_cell.length_c   1.000
_cell.angle_alpha   90.00
_cell.angle_beta   90.00
_cell.angle_gamma   90.00
#
_symmetry.space_group_name_H-M   'P 1'
#
loop_
_entity.id
_entity.type
_entity.pdbx_description
1 polymer ?
#
loop_
_entity_poly.entity_id
_entity_poly.type
_entity_poly.pdbx_seq_one_letter_code
_entity_poly.pdbx_strand_id
1 'polypeptide(L)'
;MLDELIERYSKYSDSELMNVYLNSNGYTEDAKKALEIVVEERGGFSSLKERYYKLVEKEEEKQRVYDKINQLYKKGNTKNDINSIIHSEILSIEEIQEITYLVSSRIEAEKKDVEIKTST
;
A
#
# COMPACT_ATOMS: atom_id res chain seq x y z
N MET A 1 -31.14 -10.17 4.10
CA MET A 1 -29.89 -10.65 4.74
C MET A 1 -28.86 -11.11 3.71
N LEU A 2 -29.07 -12.19 2.94
CA LEU A 2 -28.09 -12.62 1.93
C LEU A 2 -27.74 -11.54 0.90
N ASP A 3 -28.74 -10.91 0.27
CA ASP A 3 -28.52 -9.87 -0.76
C ASP A 3 -27.81 -8.62 -0.21
N GLU A 4 -28.11 -8.22 1.03
CA GLU A 4 -27.45 -7.11 1.71
C GLU A 4 -25.97 -7.42 1.99
N LEU A 5 -25.64 -8.68 2.30
CA LEU A 5 -24.26 -9.13 2.51
C LEU A 5 -23.49 -9.17 1.19
N ILE A 6 -24.13 -9.60 0.10
CA ILE A 6 -23.54 -9.54 -1.25
C ILE A 6 -23.22 -8.09 -1.60
N GLU A 7 -24.20 -7.18 -1.48
CA GLU A 7 -23.97 -5.76 -1.80
C GLU A 7 -22.84 -5.15 -0.98
N ARG A 8 -22.74 -5.52 0.31
CA ARG A 8 -21.67 -5.08 1.19
C ARG A 8 -20.31 -5.59 0.73
N TYR A 9 -20.16 -6.90 0.53
CA TYR A 9 -18.89 -7.50 0.11
C TYR A 9 -18.48 -7.05 -1.30
N SER A 10 -19.42 -6.77 -2.19
CA SER A 10 -19.13 -6.23 -3.52
C SER A 10 -18.47 -4.86 -3.50
N LYS A 11 -18.53 -4.12 -2.38
CA LYS A 11 -17.84 -2.83 -2.20
C LYS A 11 -16.45 -2.97 -1.60
N TYR A 12 -16.07 -4.14 -1.12
CA TYR A 12 -14.76 -4.36 -0.48
C TYR A 12 -13.64 -4.33 -1.52
N SER A 13 -12.49 -3.78 -1.11
CA SER A 13 -11.22 -3.94 -1.82
C SER A 13 -10.76 -5.40 -1.82
N ASP A 14 -9.80 -5.74 -2.68
CA ASP A 14 -9.23 -7.10 -2.69
C ASP A 14 -8.56 -7.47 -1.35
N SER A 15 -7.94 -6.49 -0.66
CA SER A 15 -7.38 -6.69 0.68
C SER A 15 -8.43 -6.97 1.74
N GLU A 16 -9.55 -6.23 1.71
CA GLU A 16 -10.67 -6.46 2.63
C GLU A 16 -11.35 -7.81 2.35
N LEU A 17 -11.61 -8.14 1.09
CA LEU A 17 -12.17 -9.44 0.70
C LEU A 17 -11.26 -10.59 1.12
N MET A 18 -9.96 -10.49 0.86
CA MET A 18 -9.00 -11.52 1.27
C MET A 18 -9.02 -11.69 2.79
N ASN A 19 -8.97 -10.61 3.55
CA ASN A 19 -8.99 -10.67 5.02
C ASN A 19 -10.28 -11.33 5.54
N VAL A 20 -11.42 -10.95 4.99
CA VAL A 20 -12.73 -11.49 5.37
C VAL A 20 -12.86 -12.97 5.00
N TYR A 21 -12.36 -13.35 3.83
CA TYR A 21 -12.33 -14.75 3.38
C TYR A 21 -11.49 -15.63 4.30
N LEU A 22 -10.28 -15.18 4.67
CA LEU A 22 -9.40 -15.91 5.57
C LEU A 22 -9.96 -16.07 6.99
N ASN A 23 -10.86 -15.18 7.41
CA ASN A 23 -11.49 -15.19 8.74
C ASN A 23 -12.94 -15.71 8.73
N SER A 24 -13.38 -16.36 7.66
CA SER A 24 -14.77 -16.79 7.46
C SER A 24 -15.22 -17.99 8.32
N ASN A 25 -14.31 -18.62 9.06
CA ASN A 25 -14.60 -19.81 9.89
C ASN A 25 -15.71 -19.57 10.95
N GLY A 26 -15.91 -18.32 11.39
CA GLY A 26 -16.95 -17.96 12.36
C GLY A 26 -18.25 -17.40 11.75
N TYR A 27 -18.36 -17.37 10.42
CA TYR A 27 -19.46 -16.66 9.75
C TYR A 27 -20.71 -17.53 9.68
N THR A 28 -21.87 -16.86 9.61
CA THR A 28 -23.13 -17.53 9.30
C THR A 28 -23.11 -18.10 7.89
N GLU A 29 -23.96 -19.09 7.61
CA GLU A 29 -24.04 -19.69 6.27
C GLU A 29 -24.40 -18.67 5.19
N ASP A 30 -25.31 -17.73 5.48
CA ASP A 30 -25.63 -16.61 4.59
C ASP A 30 -24.40 -15.73 4.30
N ALA A 31 -23.58 -15.44 5.31
CA ALA A 31 -22.37 -14.63 5.12
C ALA A 31 -21.27 -15.37 4.34
N LYS A 32 -21.10 -16.68 4.58
CA LYS A 32 -20.19 -17.50 3.77
C LYS A 32 -20.63 -17.54 2.31
N LYS A 33 -21.92 -17.77 2.08
CA LYS A 33 -22.50 -17.84 0.73
C LYS A 33 -22.41 -16.50 -0.01
N ALA A 34 -22.72 -15.39 0.66
CA ALA A 34 -22.54 -14.06 0.07
C ALA A 34 -21.09 -13.79 -0.32
N LEU A 35 -20.15 -14.16 0.55
CA LEU A 35 -18.73 -13.98 0.31
C LEU A 35 -18.23 -14.84 -0.86
N GLU A 36 -18.65 -16.09 -0.93
CA GLU A 36 -18.36 -17.00 -2.04
C GLU A 36 -18.88 -16.43 -3.37
N ILE A 37 -20.13 -15.96 -3.41
CA ILE A 37 -20.72 -15.34 -4.60
C ILE A 37 -19.87 -14.17 -5.08
N VAL A 38 -19.53 -13.22 -4.19
CA VAL A 38 -18.74 -12.04 -4.58
C VAL A 38 -17.33 -12.42 -5.04
N VAL A 39 -16.71 -13.40 -4.41
CA VAL A 39 -15.37 -13.88 -4.82
C VAL A 39 -15.45 -14.53 -6.20
N GLU A 40 -16.44 -15.37 -6.46
CA GLU A 40 -16.65 -16.00 -7.77
C GLU A 40 -16.96 -14.96 -8.87
N GLU A 41 -17.83 -13.98 -8.59
CA GLU A 41 -18.12 -12.86 -9.51
C GLU A 41 -16.85 -12.05 -9.87
N ARG A 42 -15.84 -12.04 -8.98
CA ARG A 42 -14.54 -11.39 -9.20
C ARG A 42 -13.46 -12.33 -9.74
N GLY A 43 -13.85 -13.45 -10.32
CA GLY A 43 -12.96 -14.42 -10.97
C GLY A 43 -12.41 -15.51 -10.05
N GLY A 44 -13.04 -15.71 -8.89
CA GLY A 44 -12.72 -16.78 -7.95
C GLY A 44 -11.54 -16.48 -7.02
N PHE A 45 -11.37 -17.35 -6.01
CA PHE A 45 -10.39 -17.16 -4.94
C PHE A 45 -8.93 -17.08 -5.44
N SER A 46 -8.57 -17.88 -6.44
CA SER A 46 -7.21 -17.84 -7.02
C SER A 46 -6.89 -16.48 -7.63
N SER A 47 -7.84 -15.88 -8.35
CA SER A 47 -7.68 -14.55 -8.95
C SER A 47 -7.61 -13.47 -7.88
N LEU A 48 -8.47 -13.54 -6.85
CA LEU A 48 -8.40 -12.64 -5.69
C LEU A 48 -7.03 -12.73 -5.01
N LYS A 49 -6.51 -13.94 -4.81
CA LYS A 49 -5.21 -14.19 -4.20
C LYS A 49 -4.06 -13.60 -5.01
N GLU A 50 -4.08 -13.75 -6.32
CA GLU A 50 -3.07 -13.15 -7.20
C GLU A 50 -3.10 -11.61 -7.12
N ARG A 51 -4.28 -11.00 -7.24
CA ARG A 51 -4.42 -9.53 -7.14
C ARG A 51 -3.97 -9.02 -5.77
N TYR A 52 -4.35 -9.70 -4.70
CA TYR A 52 -3.91 -9.38 -3.35
C TYR A 52 -2.39 -9.43 -3.20
N TYR A 53 -1.73 -10.47 -3.70
CA TYR A 53 -0.27 -10.55 -3.61
C TYR A 53 0.45 -9.49 -4.43
N LYS A 54 -0.07 -9.11 -5.60
CA LYS A 54 0.47 -7.96 -6.34
C LYS A 54 0.36 -6.66 -5.55
N LEU A 55 -0.72 -6.46 -4.79
CA LEU A 55 -0.85 -5.31 -3.90
C LEU A 55 0.17 -5.35 -2.77
N VAL A 56 0.36 -6.51 -2.13
CA VAL A 56 1.34 -6.70 -1.06
C VAL A 56 2.76 -6.43 -1.57
N GLU A 57 3.15 -7.04 -2.69
CA GLU A 57 4.45 -6.84 -3.33
C GLU A 57 4.69 -5.36 -3.66
N LYS A 58 3.66 -4.68 -4.17
CA LYS A 58 3.75 -3.25 -4.45
C LYS A 58 3.96 -2.40 -3.20
N GLU A 59 3.26 -2.69 -2.10
CA GLU A 59 3.44 -1.96 -0.83
C GLU A 59 4.80 -2.25 -0.17
N GLU A 60 5.29 -3.50 -0.24
CA GLU A 60 6.63 -3.86 0.21
C GLU A 60 7.71 -3.10 -0.57
N GLU A 61 7.53 -2.97 -1.89
CA GLU A 61 8.45 -2.20 -2.72
C GLU A 61 8.42 -0.69 -2.41
N LYS A 62 7.24 -0.11 -2.16
CA LYS A 62 7.12 1.28 -1.70
C LYS A 62 7.92 1.49 -0.41
N GLN A 63 7.82 0.56 0.54
CA GLN A 63 8.58 0.64 1.79
C GLN A 63 10.09 0.54 1.54
N ARG A 64 10.54 -0.40 0.71
CA ARG A 64 11.96 -0.53 0.34
C ARG A 64 12.49 0.76 -0.29
N VAL A 65 11.75 1.33 -1.24
CA VAL A 65 12.10 2.59 -1.92
C VAL A 65 12.14 3.75 -0.92
N TYR A 66 11.13 3.88 -0.07
CA TYR A 66 11.07 4.89 0.99
C TYR A 66 12.30 4.84 1.92
N ASP A 67 12.67 3.65 2.39
CA ASP A 67 13.83 3.47 3.26
C ASP A 67 15.13 3.80 2.55
N LYS A 68 15.26 3.44 1.27
CA LYS A 68 16.42 3.77 0.45
C LYS A 68 16.55 5.29 0.25
N ILE A 69 15.46 5.97 -0.08
CA ILE A 69 15.40 7.44 -0.24
C ILE A 69 15.86 8.12 1.04
N ASN A 70 15.33 7.70 2.19
CA ASN A 70 15.72 8.22 3.50
C ASN A 70 17.22 8.08 3.75
N GLN A 71 17.79 6.92 3.46
CA GLN A 71 19.23 6.69 3.62
C GLN A 71 20.05 7.60 2.70
N LEU A 72 19.63 7.79 1.44
CA LEU A 72 20.34 8.65 0.50
C LEU A 72 20.29 10.13 0.92
N TYR A 73 19.13 10.62 1.40
CA TYR A 73 19.03 11.97 1.95
C TYR A 73 19.93 12.18 3.17
N LYS A 74 19.98 11.20 4.09
CA LYS A 74 20.88 11.26 5.26
C LYS A 74 22.36 11.30 4.87
N LYS A 75 22.70 10.76 3.69
CA LYS A 75 24.05 10.84 3.09
C LYS A 75 24.31 12.15 2.34
N GLY A 76 23.35 13.08 2.30
CA GLY A 76 23.50 14.38 1.65
C GLY A 76 23.15 14.42 0.17
N ASN A 77 22.52 13.38 -0.39
CA ASN A 77 22.08 13.39 -1.79
C ASN A 77 20.90 14.35 -1.98
N THR A 78 20.85 15.03 -3.13
CA THR A 78 19.73 15.89 -3.52
C THR A 78 18.58 15.09 -4.12
N LYS A 79 17.41 15.72 -4.29
CA LYS A 79 16.24 15.06 -4.91
C LYS A 79 16.57 14.52 -6.30
N ASN A 80 17.35 15.30 -7.07
CA ASN A 80 17.76 14.94 -8.43
C ASN A 80 18.71 13.73 -8.43
N ASP A 81 19.67 13.69 -7.52
CA ASP A 81 20.59 12.55 -7.39
C ASP A 81 19.80 11.28 -7.05
N ILE A 82 18.88 11.38 -6.09
CA ILE A 82 18.05 10.24 -5.64
C ILE A 82 17.18 9.70 -6.79
N ASN A 83 16.53 10.58 -7.54
CA ASN A 83 15.70 10.20 -8.69
C ASN A 83 16.52 9.55 -9.82
N SER A 84 17.83 9.82 -9.89
CA SER A 84 18.74 9.17 -10.85
C SER A 84 19.26 7.81 -10.37
N ILE A 85 19.28 7.57 -9.05
CA ILE A 85 19.83 6.35 -8.43
C ILE A 85 18.76 5.28 -8.23
N ILE A 86 17.53 5.69 -7.92
CA ILE A 86 16.48 4.75 -7.54
C ILE A 86 15.73 4.27 -8.78
N HIS A 87 15.68 2.95 -8.89
CA HIS A 87 14.90 2.24 -9.87
C HIS A 87 14.06 1.16 -9.19
N SER A 88 12.90 0.89 -9.79
CA SER A 88 11.98 -0.16 -9.42
C SER A 88 11.40 -0.77 -10.68
N GLU A 89 11.23 -2.09 -10.68
CA GLU A 89 10.51 -2.81 -11.75
C GLU A 89 9.00 -2.86 -11.48
N ILE A 90 8.58 -2.50 -10.25
CA ILE A 90 7.19 -2.60 -9.77
C ILE A 90 6.53 -1.23 -9.67
N LEU A 91 7.27 -0.21 -9.21
CA LEU A 91 6.76 1.16 -9.08
C LEU A 91 7.05 1.96 -10.34
N SER A 92 6.10 2.82 -10.71
CA SER A 92 6.34 3.78 -11.77
C SER A 92 7.32 4.89 -11.32
N ILE A 93 7.85 5.62 -12.29
CA ILE A 93 8.73 6.76 -12.03
C ILE A 93 7.99 7.82 -11.20
N GLU A 94 6.70 8.04 -11.48
CA GLU A 94 5.86 8.99 -10.77
C GLU A 94 5.71 8.58 -9.30
N GLU A 95 5.43 7.30 -9.02
CA GLU A 95 5.35 6.80 -7.64
C GLU A 95 6.67 6.97 -6.88
N ILE A 96 7.81 6.69 -7.53
CA ILE A 96 9.13 6.93 -6.92
C ILE A 96 9.32 8.43 -6.63
N GLN A 97 8.95 9.32 -7.55
CA GLN A 97 9.06 10.76 -7.37
C GLN A 97 8.16 11.28 -6.24
N GLU A 98 6.94 10.76 -6.11
CA GLU A 98 6.04 11.07 -4.99
C GLU A 98 6.66 10.67 -3.64
N ILE A 99 7.22 9.46 -3.55
CA ILE A 99 7.90 9.01 -2.33
C ILE A 99 9.13 9.90 -2.04
N THR A 100 9.92 10.24 -3.07
CA THR A 100 11.06 11.16 -2.92
C THR A 100 10.61 12.51 -2.40
N TYR A 101 9.53 13.05 -2.93
CA TYR A 101 8.95 14.31 -2.47
C TYR A 101 8.51 14.23 -1.01
N LEU A 102 7.72 13.22 -0.64
CA LEU A 102 7.22 13.02 0.72
C LEU A 102 8.35 12.93 1.74
N VAL A 103 9.37 12.11 1.47
CA VAL A 103 10.54 11.97 2.35
C VAL A 103 11.30 13.29 2.48
N SER A 104 11.54 13.96 1.36
CA SER A 104 12.30 15.22 1.33
C SER A 104 11.62 16.31 2.14
N SER A 105 10.32 16.50 1.95
CA SER A 105 9.51 17.51 2.65
C SER A 105 9.50 17.25 4.15
N ARG A 106 9.42 15.97 4.57
CA ARG A 106 9.52 15.59 5.98
C ARG A 106 10.89 15.96 6.57
N ILE A 107 11.98 15.56 5.92
CA ILE A 107 13.34 15.82 6.42
C ILE A 107 13.63 17.33 6.45
N GLU A 108 13.18 18.08 5.44
CA GLU A 108 13.32 19.54 5.40
C GLU A 108 12.55 20.22 6.53
N ALA A 109 11.34 19.73 6.87
CA ALA A 109 10.58 20.22 8.01
C ALA A 109 11.28 19.90 9.34
N GLU A 110 11.75 18.66 9.52
CA GLU A 110 12.51 18.26 10.72
C GLU A 110 13.76 19.12 10.95
N LYS A 111 14.48 19.49 9.87
CA LYS A 111 15.64 20.39 9.97
C LYS A 111 15.25 21.79 10.43
N LYS A 112 14.21 22.38 9.86
CA LYS A 112 13.71 23.72 10.24
C LYS A 112 13.27 23.75 11.70
N ASP A 113 12.58 22.71 12.17
CA ASP A 113 12.15 22.61 13.57
C ASP A 113 13.33 22.54 14.55
N VAL A 114 14.42 21.84 14.18
CA VAL A 114 15.64 21.80 14.98
C VAL A 114 16.33 23.16 15.01
N GLU A 115 16.45 23.84 13.87
CA GLU A 115 17.07 25.17 13.78
C GLU A 115 16.37 26.20 14.69
N ILE A 116 15.03 26.19 14.72
CA ILE A 116 14.24 27.06 15.60
C ILE A 116 14.55 26.74 17.08
N LYS A 117 14.52 25.47 17.47
CA LYS A 117 14.77 25.04 18.86
C LYS A 117 16.17 25.38 19.36
N THR A 118 17.18 25.35 18.50
CA THR A 118 18.56 25.71 18.89
C THR A 118 18.80 27.23 18.94
N SER A 119 17.93 28.02 18.33
CA SER A 119 18.05 29.48 18.24
C SER A 119 17.27 30.22 19.34
N THR A 120 16.57 29.50 20.22
CA THR A 120 15.77 30.04 21.34
C THR A 120 16.40 29.64 22.66
#